data_AF-A0A359CG41-F1
#
_entry.id   AF-A0A359CG41-F1
#
_cell.length_a   1.000
_cell.length_b   1.000
_cell.length_c   1.000
_cell.angle_alpha   90.00
_cell.angle_beta   90.00
_cell.angle_gamma   90.00
#
_symmetry.space_group_name_H-M   'P 1'
#
loop_
_entity.id
_entity.type
_entity.pdbx_description
1 polymer ?
#
loop_
_entity_poly.entity_id
_entity_poly.type
_entity_poly.pdbx_seq_one_letter_code
_entity_poly.pdbx_strand_id
1 'polypeptide(L)'
;TNKLCYHSLKGLVKDYTFRNDEIWTIHQLNDKLFFQSFSSYFVYNEKTQSIDSYKPYPAPLYFFNVEGTLYAQFIDENFYKYDGRDFKLLLTRERMNDDFIVSALPFQGKLLLVTSKSGIYSFDSRTSQLSRFPTAIDSKLNTAIVNRTALLPDSVLIIG
;
A
#
# COMPACT_ATOMS: atom_id res chain seq x y z
N THR A 1 26.52 -22.74 1.70
CA THR A 1 25.65 -22.55 2.88
C THR A 1 25.07 -21.15 2.82
N ASN A 2 23.78 -21.00 2.50
CA ASN A 2 23.12 -19.69 2.51
C ASN A 2 22.72 -19.38 3.95
N LYS A 3 23.50 -18.54 4.64
CA LYS A 3 23.13 -18.01 5.95
C LYS A 3 22.50 -16.63 5.74
N LEU A 4 21.31 -16.43 6.30
CA LEU A 4 20.72 -15.11 6.41
C LEU A 4 21.42 -14.39 7.57
N CYS A 5 21.99 -13.21 7.29
CA CYS A 5 22.61 -12.36 8.29
C CYS A 5 21.69 -11.18 8.58
N TYR A 6 21.37 -10.95 9.85
CA TYR A 6 20.62 -9.76 10.24
C TYR A 6 21.50 -8.51 10.11
N HIS A 7 20.98 -7.49 9.43
CA HIS A 7 21.61 -6.18 9.32
C HIS A 7 20.62 -5.11 9.77
N SER A 8 20.95 -4.41 10.87
CA SER A 8 20.09 -3.37 11.43
C SER A 8 20.30 -2.05 10.68
N LEU A 9 19.23 -1.50 10.10
CA LEU A 9 19.24 -0.16 9.49
C LEU A 9 18.94 0.96 10.50
N LYS A 10 18.56 0.61 11.74
CA LYS A 10 18.12 1.58 12.76
C LYS A 10 19.15 2.69 13.02
N GLY A 11 20.44 2.34 13.02
CA GLY A 11 21.53 3.28 13.29
C GLY A 11 21.74 4.32 12.18
N LEU A 12 21.16 4.12 10.99
CA LEU A 12 21.25 5.07 9.88
C LEU A 12 20.19 6.18 9.99
N VAL A 13 19.10 5.96 10.74
CA VAL A 13 17.99 6.91 10.87
C VAL A 13 18.41 8.04 11.81
N LYS A 14 18.51 9.25 11.26
CA LYS A 14 18.82 10.47 12.02
C LYS A 14 17.55 11.14 12.53
N ASP A 15 17.66 11.79 13.69
CA ASP A 15 16.61 12.65 14.26
C ASP A 15 15.22 12.00 14.44
N TYR A 16 15.20 10.68 14.64
CA TYR A 16 13.97 9.90 14.87
C TYR A 16 14.01 9.16 16.20
N THR A 17 13.07 9.47 17.10
CA THR A 17 12.84 8.66 18.30
C THR A 17 11.92 7.49 17.99
N PHE A 18 12.48 6.28 18.02
CA PHE A 18 11.71 5.05 17.92
C PHE A 18 10.89 4.78 19.18
N ARG A 19 9.62 4.42 19.01
CA ARG A 19 8.69 4.07 20.09
C ARG A 19 8.08 2.69 19.83
N ASN A 20 8.94 1.69 19.66
CA ASN A 20 8.56 0.35 19.21
C ASN A 20 7.78 0.39 17.89
N ASP A 21 8.24 1.20 16.94
CA ASP A 21 7.64 1.25 15.60
C ASP A 21 7.78 -0.12 14.92
N GLU A 22 6.67 -0.83 14.82
CA GLU A 22 6.57 -2.09 14.09
C GLU A 22 6.50 -1.81 12.59
N ILE A 23 7.26 -2.58 11.81
CA ILE A 23 7.22 -2.49 10.35
C ILE A 23 6.18 -3.49 9.83
N TRP A 24 5.15 -2.98 9.17
CA TRP A 24 4.00 -3.75 8.68
C TRP A 24 4.14 -4.21 7.23
N THR A 25 4.77 -3.37 6.40
CA THR A 25 5.05 -3.67 5.01
C THR A 25 6.44 -3.17 4.61
N ILE A 26 7.05 -3.88 3.66
CA ILE A 26 8.29 -3.48 3.02
C ILE A 26 8.08 -3.59 1.52
N HIS A 27 8.29 -2.49 0.80
CA HIS A 27 8.17 -2.44 -0.65
C HIS A 27 9.46 -1.94 -1.29
N GLN A 28 9.98 -2.68 -2.26
CA GLN A 28 11.08 -2.23 -3.09
C GLN A 28 10.55 -1.46 -4.31
N LEU A 29 11.12 -0.30 -4.58
CA LEU A 29 10.86 0.51 -5.76
C LEU A 29 12.20 0.98 -6.33
N ASN A 30 12.68 0.33 -7.38
CA ASN A 30 14.04 0.51 -7.89
C ASN A 30 15.06 0.30 -6.75
N ASP A 31 15.99 1.24 -6.56
CA ASP A 31 17.02 1.19 -5.50
C ASP A 31 16.53 1.68 -4.13
N LYS A 32 15.21 1.79 -3.91
CA LYS A 32 14.62 2.28 -2.66
C LYS A 32 13.79 1.19 -1.99
N LEU A 33 13.98 1.00 -0.70
CA LEU A 33 13.13 0.19 0.16
C LEU A 33 12.28 1.09 1.05
N PHE A 34 10.97 0.94 0.97
CA PHE A 34 9.98 1.64 1.79
C PHE A 34 9.57 0.74 2.95
N PHE A 35 9.96 1.10 4.16
CA PHE A 35 9.56 0.43 5.40
C PHE A 35 8.39 1.20 6.01
N GLN A 36 7.19 0.64 5.96
CA GLN A 36 6.00 1.26 6.52
C GLN A 36 5.81 0.86 7.99
N SER A 37 5.66 1.84 8.88
CA SER A 37 5.20 1.63 10.25
C SER A 37 3.75 2.09 10.43
N PHE A 38 3.20 1.97 11.64
CA PHE A 38 1.86 2.46 11.95
C PHE A 38 1.70 3.98 11.83
N SER A 39 2.75 4.76 12.17
CA SER A 39 2.66 6.23 12.25
C SER A 39 3.63 6.96 11.32
N SER A 40 4.49 6.22 10.63
CA SER A 40 5.61 6.74 9.87
C SER A 40 6.00 5.79 8.75
N TYR A 41 6.89 6.24 7.89
CA TYR A 41 7.60 5.34 6.99
C TYR A 41 9.05 5.79 6.82
N PHE A 42 9.90 4.85 6.41
CA PHE A 42 11.32 5.08 6.18
C PHE A 42 11.68 4.66 4.77
N VAL A 43 12.55 5.41 4.12
CA VAL A 43 13.01 5.14 2.76
C VAL A 43 14.50 4.92 2.79
N TYR A 44 14.92 3.66 2.66
CA TYR A 44 16.32 3.31 2.52
C TYR A 44 16.72 3.35 1.05
N ASN A 45 17.81 4.05 0.74
CA ASN A 45 18.39 4.09 -0.59
C ASN A 45 19.61 3.15 -0.62
N GLU A 46 19.50 2.08 -1.39
CA GLU A 46 20.53 1.03 -1.48
C GLU A 46 21.84 1.54 -2.09
N LYS A 47 21.77 2.54 -2.99
CA LYS A 47 22.95 3.12 -3.65
C LYS A 47 23.76 4.02 -2.73
N THR A 48 23.09 4.84 -1.93
CA THR A 48 23.75 5.80 -1.02
C THR A 48 23.93 5.25 0.39
N GLN A 49 23.31 4.10 0.70
CA GLN A 49 23.25 3.51 2.03
C GLN A 49 22.71 4.49 3.09
N SER A 50 21.79 5.36 2.69
CA SER A 50 21.14 6.33 3.56
C SER A 50 19.68 5.98 3.79
N ILE A 51 19.11 6.45 4.89
CA ILE A 51 17.70 6.26 5.20
C ILE A 51 17.08 7.59 5.63
N ASP A 52 15.95 7.91 5.00
CA ASP A 52 15.14 9.07 5.34
C ASP A 52 13.92 8.61 6.14
N SER A 53 13.47 9.41 7.11
CA SER A 53 12.27 9.13 7.91
C SER A 53 11.18 10.16 7.68
N TYR A 54 9.94 9.69 7.60
CA TYR A 54 8.77 10.52 7.32
C TYR A 54 7.67 10.24 8.34
N LYS A 55 7.14 11.30 8.96
CA LYS A 55 6.00 11.25 9.90
C LYS A 55 4.84 12.09 9.36
N PRO A 56 4.19 11.65 8.27
CA PRO A 56 3.04 12.38 7.73
C PRO A 56 1.87 12.35 8.71
N TYR A 57 1.02 13.37 8.64
CA TYR A 57 -0.28 13.39 9.31
C TYR A 57 -1.35 13.76 8.28
N PRO A 58 -2.37 12.91 8.07
CA PRO A 58 -2.58 11.59 8.69
C PRO A 58 -1.49 10.56 8.37
N ALA A 59 -1.43 9.48 9.16
CA ALA A 59 -0.42 8.43 9.02
C ALA A 59 -0.74 7.48 7.83
N PRO A 60 0.27 6.79 7.25
CA PRO A 60 0.03 5.80 6.21
C PRO A 60 -0.67 4.57 6.79
N LEU A 61 -1.80 4.16 6.21
CA LEU A 61 -2.52 2.95 6.59
C LEU A 61 -1.98 1.72 5.84
N TYR A 62 -1.85 1.80 4.51
CA TYR A 62 -1.29 0.72 3.70
C TYR A 62 -0.44 1.26 2.54
N PHE A 63 0.69 0.63 2.29
CA PHE A 63 1.44 0.75 1.04
C PHE A 63 1.19 -0.44 0.12
N PHE A 64 1.21 -0.18 -1.19
CA PHE A 64 1.01 -1.19 -2.23
C PHE A 64 2.02 -0.98 -3.34
N ASN A 65 2.75 -2.03 -3.74
CA ASN A 65 3.52 -2.01 -4.97
C ASN A 65 2.81 -2.86 -6.02
N VAL A 66 2.33 -2.21 -7.09
CA VAL A 66 1.70 -2.86 -8.23
C VAL A 66 2.50 -2.52 -9.48
N GLU A 67 3.10 -3.55 -10.10
CA GLU A 67 3.88 -3.43 -11.34
C GLU A 67 4.94 -2.31 -11.31
N GLY A 68 5.64 -2.17 -10.18
CA GLY A 68 6.68 -1.15 -10.02
C GLY A 68 6.14 0.27 -9.77
N THR A 69 4.85 0.41 -9.46
CA THR A 69 4.27 1.66 -8.98
C THR A 69 3.86 1.53 -7.52
N LEU A 70 4.33 2.46 -6.69
CA LEU A 70 3.97 2.52 -5.28
C LEU A 70 2.72 3.38 -5.09
N TYR A 71 1.76 2.85 -4.33
CA TYR A 71 0.53 3.51 -3.93
C TYR A 71 0.40 3.50 -2.41
N ALA A 72 -0.43 4.40 -1.88
CA ALA A 72 -0.69 4.50 -0.46
C ALA A 72 -2.15 4.85 -0.15
N GLN A 73 -2.72 4.14 0.83
CA GLN A 73 -3.90 4.56 1.57
C GLN A 73 -3.43 5.21 2.87
N PHE A 74 -3.87 6.43 3.15
CA PHE A 74 -3.63 7.11 4.44
C PHE A 74 -4.87 6.99 5.35
N ILE A 75 -4.69 7.11 6.67
CA ILE A 75 -5.79 7.02 7.64
C ILE A 75 -6.79 8.17 7.38
N ASP A 76 -8.06 7.80 7.23
CA ASP A 76 -9.19 8.70 6.95
C ASP A 76 -8.96 9.69 5.78
N GLU A 77 -8.10 9.30 4.86
CA GLU A 77 -7.66 10.13 3.75
C GLU A 77 -7.84 9.42 2.40
N ASN A 78 -7.40 10.09 1.36
CA ASN A 78 -7.53 9.65 -0.01
C ASN A 78 -6.55 8.50 -0.38
N PHE A 79 -6.63 8.04 -1.62
CA PHE A 79 -5.69 7.08 -2.19
C PHE A 79 -4.69 7.80 -3.09
N TYR A 80 -3.41 7.51 -2.91
CA TYR A 80 -2.31 8.27 -3.51
C TYR A 80 -1.39 7.37 -4.33
N LYS A 81 -0.74 7.97 -5.34
CA LYS A 81 0.35 7.37 -6.12
C LYS A 81 1.65 8.08 -5.82
N TYR A 82 2.73 7.34 -5.61
CA TYR A 82 4.07 7.90 -5.49
C TYR A 82 4.59 8.31 -6.87
N ASP A 83 5.06 9.55 -7.01
CA ASP A 83 5.57 10.10 -8.29
C ASP A 83 7.11 10.03 -8.43
N GLY A 84 7.79 9.41 -7.46
CA GLY A 84 9.25 9.38 -7.37
C GLY A 84 9.82 10.37 -6.35
N ARG A 85 9.00 11.33 -5.91
CA ARG A 85 9.32 12.33 -4.89
C ARG A 85 8.34 12.27 -3.72
N ASP A 86 7.04 12.43 -4.00
CA ASP A 86 5.98 12.48 -3.00
C ASP A 86 4.78 11.61 -3.39
N PHE A 87 3.84 11.44 -2.45
CA PHE A 87 2.54 10.85 -2.72
C PHE A 87 1.57 11.91 -3.27
N LYS A 88 1.03 11.69 -4.47
CA LYS A 88 0.06 12.56 -5.14
C LYS A 88 -1.32 11.91 -5.19
N LEU A 89 -2.37 12.71 -5.00
CA LEU A 89 -3.75 12.26 -4.99
C LEU A 89 -4.07 11.50 -6.29
N LEU A 90 -4.64 10.29 -6.16
CA LEU A 90 -5.08 9.47 -7.28
C LEU A 90 -6.61 9.29 -7.30
N LEU A 91 -7.19 8.95 -6.15
CA LEU A 91 -8.62 8.78 -5.96
C LEU A 91 -9.05 9.41 -4.64
N THR A 92 -10.13 10.17 -4.66
CA THR A 92 -10.72 10.67 -3.42
C THR A 92 -11.47 9.56 -2.69
N ARG A 93 -11.51 9.63 -1.35
CA ARG A 93 -12.16 8.62 -0.51
C ARG A 93 -13.67 8.52 -0.77
N GLU A 94 -14.32 9.64 -1.09
CA GLU A 94 -15.73 9.72 -1.49
C GLU A 94 -16.03 8.79 -2.68
N ARG A 95 -15.12 8.71 -3.66
CA ARG A 95 -15.29 7.82 -4.83
C ARG A 95 -15.27 6.34 -4.48
N MET A 96 -14.78 6.01 -3.28
CA MET A 96 -14.68 4.66 -2.72
C MET A 96 -15.65 4.47 -1.54
N ASN A 97 -16.76 5.22 -1.50
CA ASN A 97 -17.76 5.18 -0.43
C ASN A 97 -17.18 5.46 0.97
N ASP A 98 -16.20 6.34 1.07
CA ASP A 98 -15.55 6.67 2.34
C ASP A 98 -15.00 5.43 3.08
N ASP A 99 -14.43 4.49 2.30
CA ASP A 99 -13.84 3.26 2.79
C ASP A 99 -12.32 3.23 2.56
N PHE A 100 -11.64 2.30 3.23
CA PHE A 100 -10.21 2.09 3.05
C PHE A 100 -9.94 1.08 1.95
N ILE A 101 -9.01 1.42 1.05
CA ILE A 101 -8.39 0.42 0.19
C ILE A 101 -7.42 -0.39 1.05
N VAL A 102 -7.66 -1.70 1.10
CA VAL A 102 -6.86 -2.68 1.86
C VAL A 102 -6.00 -3.56 0.95
N SER A 103 -6.24 -3.52 -0.36
CA SER A 103 -5.40 -4.16 -1.37
C SER A 103 -5.55 -3.51 -2.75
N ALA A 104 -4.47 -3.50 -3.52
CA ALA A 104 -4.43 -3.08 -4.92
C ALA A 104 -3.67 -4.14 -5.74
N LEU A 105 -4.24 -4.53 -6.88
CA LEU A 105 -3.73 -5.61 -7.72
C LEU A 105 -3.75 -5.19 -9.20
N PRO A 106 -2.84 -5.69 -10.04
CA PRO A 106 -2.92 -5.49 -11.47
C PRO A 106 -4.01 -6.37 -12.06
N PHE A 107 -4.86 -5.80 -12.92
CA PHE A 107 -5.89 -6.55 -13.63
C PHE A 107 -6.19 -5.92 -14.99
N GLN A 108 -5.80 -6.60 -16.08
CA GLN A 108 -6.10 -6.17 -17.46
C GLN A 108 -5.71 -4.70 -17.77
N GLY A 109 -4.53 -4.27 -17.31
CA GLY A 109 -4.05 -2.89 -17.48
C GLY A 109 -4.75 -1.85 -16.61
N LYS A 110 -5.53 -2.29 -15.60
CA LYS A 110 -6.21 -1.49 -14.59
C LYS A 110 -5.77 -1.93 -13.19
N LEU A 111 -6.15 -1.15 -12.19
CA LEU A 111 -6.07 -1.57 -10.79
C LEU A 111 -7.37 -2.23 -10.37
N LEU A 112 -7.27 -3.39 -9.75
CA LEU A 112 -8.35 -3.96 -8.95
C LEU A 112 -8.12 -3.54 -7.48
N LEU A 113 -9.02 -2.70 -6.97
CA LEU A 113 -8.94 -2.10 -5.64
C LEU A 113 -9.94 -2.81 -4.73
N VAL A 114 -9.43 -3.49 -3.71
CA VAL A 114 -10.24 -4.14 -2.68
C VAL A 114 -10.40 -3.19 -1.52
N THR A 115 -11.64 -2.88 -1.16
CA THR A 115 -11.97 -2.04 0.00
C THR A 115 -12.31 -2.90 1.21
N SER A 116 -12.30 -2.30 2.40
CA SER A 116 -12.56 -3.03 3.65
C SER A 116 -14.00 -3.53 3.75
N LYS A 117 -15.00 -2.76 3.29
CA LYS A 117 -16.44 -3.04 3.42
C LYS A 117 -17.26 -2.73 2.16
N SER A 118 -16.70 -1.95 1.24
CA SER A 118 -17.37 -1.47 0.03
C SER A 118 -17.06 -2.34 -1.18
N GLY A 119 -16.61 -3.58 -0.96
CA GLY A 119 -16.28 -4.55 -2.00
C GLY A 119 -15.12 -4.14 -2.91
N ILE A 120 -15.19 -4.53 -4.18
CA ILE A 120 -14.06 -4.45 -5.12
C ILE A 120 -14.39 -3.52 -6.28
N TYR A 121 -13.41 -2.70 -6.68
CA TYR A 121 -13.52 -1.76 -7.79
C TYR A 121 -12.43 -1.99 -8.83
N SER A 122 -12.75 -1.75 -10.08
CA SER A 122 -11.79 -1.62 -11.17
C SER A 122 -11.55 -0.15 -11.47
N PHE A 123 -10.28 0.25 -11.49
CA PHE A 123 -9.84 1.62 -11.75
C PHE A 123 -8.86 1.70 -12.93
N ASP A 124 -9.22 2.46 -13.97
CA ASP A 124 -8.30 2.79 -15.07
C ASP A 124 -7.63 4.13 -14.79
N SER A 125 -6.33 4.11 -14.50
CA SER A 125 -5.57 5.32 -14.16
C SER A 125 -5.35 6.26 -15.35
N ARG A 126 -5.56 5.82 -16.59
CA ARG A 126 -5.38 6.66 -17.79
C ARG A 126 -6.62 7.51 -18.06
N THR A 127 -7.81 6.95 -17.81
CA THR A 127 -9.09 7.64 -18.00
C THR A 127 -9.68 8.16 -16.70
N SER A 128 -9.06 7.84 -15.56
CA SER A 128 -9.57 8.09 -14.21
C SER A 128 -10.95 7.46 -13.95
N GLN A 129 -11.34 6.45 -14.75
CA GLN A 129 -12.62 5.77 -14.61
C GLN A 129 -12.56 4.75 -13.47
N LEU A 130 -13.54 4.83 -12.57
CA LEU A 130 -13.73 3.88 -11.47
C LEU A 130 -15.08 3.20 -11.66
N SER A 131 -15.12 1.88 -11.51
CA SER A 131 -16.34 1.08 -11.65
C SER A 131 -16.35 -0.04 -10.63
N ARG A 132 -17.52 -0.42 -10.14
CA ARG A 132 -17.66 -1.63 -9.32
C ARG A 132 -17.19 -2.84 -10.13
N PHE A 133 -16.46 -3.75 -9.48
CA PHE A 133 -16.10 -5.04 -10.05
C PHE A 133 -16.98 -6.11 -9.41
N PRO A 134 -18.04 -6.59 -10.10
CA PRO A 134 -18.98 -7.54 -9.52
C PRO A 134 -18.30 -8.88 -9.23
N THR A 135 -18.65 -9.48 -8.10
CA THR A 135 -18.15 -10.80 -7.71
C THR A 135 -19.26 -11.70 -7.18
N ALA A 136 -19.07 -13.02 -7.25
CA ALA A 136 -20.00 -13.98 -6.69
C ALA A 136 -20.13 -13.89 -5.15
N ILE A 137 -19.23 -13.14 -4.48
CA ILE A 137 -19.19 -12.99 -3.01
C ILE A 137 -19.56 -11.57 -2.54
N ASP A 138 -20.09 -10.72 -3.41
CA ASP A 138 -20.42 -9.32 -3.07
C ASP A 138 -21.35 -9.23 -1.83
N SER A 139 -22.30 -10.15 -1.68
CA SER A 139 -23.16 -10.22 -0.50
C SER A 139 -22.37 -10.42 0.80
N LYS A 140 -21.29 -11.20 0.77
CA LYS A 140 -20.39 -11.38 1.93
C LYS A 140 -19.52 -10.15 2.13
N LEU A 141 -18.92 -9.61 1.06
CA LEU A 141 -18.05 -8.43 1.13
C LEU A 141 -18.76 -7.21 1.74
N ASN A 142 -20.07 -7.07 1.52
CA ASN A 142 -20.86 -5.97 2.10
C ASN A 142 -21.21 -6.16 3.59
N THR A 143 -20.98 -7.35 4.16
CA THR A 143 -21.28 -7.68 5.57
C THR A 143 -20.04 -7.97 6.41
N ALA A 144 -18.94 -8.35 5.75
CA ALA A 144 -17.66 -8.65 6.37
C ALA A 144 -16.74 -7.43 6.37
N ILE A 145 -15.61 -7.57 7.07
CA ILE A 145 -14.51 -6.62 7.03
C ILE A 145 -13.33 -7.33 6.41
N VAL A 146 -12.91 -6.89 5.24
CA VAL A 146 -11.67 -7.33 4.61
C VAL A 146 -10.51 -6.59 5.27
N ASN A 147 -9.53 -7.36 5.77
CA ASN A 147 -8.31 -6.82 6.35
C ASN A 147 -7.12 -7.00 5.41
N ARG A 148 -7.10 -8.09 4.64
CA ARG A 148 -5.98 -8.39 3.76
C ARG A 148 -6.40 -9.29 2.60
N THR A 149 -5.60 -9.25 1.55
CA THR A 149 -5.68 -10.22 0.46
C THR A 149 -4.33 -10.81 0.13
N ALA A 150 -4.31 -12.00 -0.46
CA ALA A 150 -3.11 -12.61 -1.01
C ALA A 150 -3.40 -13.13 -2.43
N LEU A 151 -2.57 -12.74 -3.40
CA LEU A 151 -2.63 -13.25 -4.76
C LEU A 151 -1.69 -14.46 -4.89
N LEU A 152 -2.22 -15.59 -5.35
CA LEU A 152 -1.45 -16.79 -5.64
C LEU A 152 -0.97 -16.82 -7.10
N PRO A 153 0.08 -17.60 -7.42
CA PRO A 153 0.64 -17.69 -8.79
C PRO A 153 -0.34 -18.12 -9.88
N ASP A 154 -1.40 -18.84 -9.51
CA ASP A 154 -2.46 -19.33 -10.39
C ASP A 154 -3.60 -18.31 -10.57
N SER A 155 -3.36 -17.04 -10.24
CA SER A 155 -4.35 -15.95 -10.30
C SER A 155 -5.52 -16.09 -9.33
N VAL A 156 -5.38 -16.90 -8.28
CA VAL A 156 -6.36 -17.00 -7.20
C VAL A 156 -6.13 -15.87 -6.19
N LEU A 157 -7.18 -15.10 -5.93
CA LEU A 157 -7.19 -14.07 -4.88
C LEU A 157 -7.85 -14.62 -3.61
N ILE A 158 -7.09 -14.72 -2.53
CA ILE A 158 -7.59 -15.02 -1.18
C ILE A 158 -7.93 -13.71 -0.49
N ILE A 159 -9.09 -13.66 0.18
CA ILE A 159 -9.59 -12.49 0.91
C ILE A 159 -9.92 -12.91 2.34
N GLY A 160 -9.46 -12.14 3.33
CA GLY A 160 -9.71 -12.36 4.76
C GLY A 160 -9.60 -11.11 5.62
#